data_AF-A0A0C2ZC49-F1
#
_entry.id   AF-A0A0C2ZC49-F1
#
_cell.length_a   1.000
_cell.length_b   1.000
_cell.length_c   1.000
_cell.angle_alpha   90.00
_cell.angle_beta   90.00
_cell.angle_gamma   90.00
#
_symmetry.space_group_name_H-M   'P 1'
#
loop_
_entity.id
_entity.type
_entity.pdbx_description
1 polymer ?
#
loop_
_entity_poly.entity_id
_entity_poly.type
_entity_poly.pdbx_seq_one_letter_code
_entity_poly.pdbx_strand_id
1 'polypeptide(L)' 'MRLDNEPTLSQIDDYNGNESPEKRRLVRNIIIGLLVVGAIYAMIRYSFDTPSDYIGTPQNPGITIDRQ' A
#
# COMPACT_ATOMS: atom_id res chain seq x y z
N MET A 1 -21.19 19.39 -36.63
CA MET A 1 -21.02 18.13 -35.87
C MET A 1 -21.91 18.24 -34.64
N ARG A 2 -22.83 17.29 -34.41
CA ARG A 2 -23.72 17.29 -33.25
C ARG A 2 -22.91 16.89 -32.00
N LEU A 3 -22.85 17.78 -31.01
CA LEU A 3 -22.41 17.47 -29.64
C LEU A 3 -23.49 16.72 -28.85
N ASP A 4 -24.66 16.51 -29.46
CA ASP A 4 -25.89 16.00 -28.85
C ASP A 4 -25.81 14.53 -28.34
N ASN A 5 -24.65 13.87 -28.45
CA ASN A 5 -24.40 12.49 -28.00
C ASN A 5 -23.29 12.37 -26.94
N GLU A 6 -22.69 13.46 -26.48
CA GLU A 6 -21.68 13.40 -25.42
C GLU A 6 -22.36 13.44 -24.04
N PRO A 7 -22.07 12.47 -23.14
CA PRO A 7 -22.57 12.50 -21.79
C PRO A 7 -22.09 13.75 -21.03
N THR A 8 -23.00 14.48 -20.40
CA THR A 8 -22.69 15.56 -19.48
C THR A 8 -22.30 14.99 -18.11
N LEU A 9 -21.62 15.79 -17.29
CA LEU A 9 -21.20 15.36 -15.94
C LEU A 9 -22.37 14.89 -15.07
N SER A 10 -23.55 15.48 -15.22
CA SER A 10 -24.77 15.08 -14.49
C SER A 10 -25.34 13.73 -14.92
N GLN A 11 -24.90 13.20 -16.06
CA GLN A 11 -25.32 11.87 -16.54
C GLN A 11 -24.42 10.74 -16.00
N ILE A 12 -23.33 11.08 -15.31
CA ILE A 12 -22.47 10.14 -14.61
C ILE A 12 -23.13 9.80 -13.26
N ASP A 13 -23.29 8.52 -12.97
CA ASP A 13 -24.09 8.02 -11.85
C ASP A 13 -23.52 8.37 -10.47
N ASP A 14 -22.19 8.43 -10.34
CA ASP A 14 -21.48 8.75 -9.10
C ASP A 14 -20.91 10.17 -9.04
N TYR A 15 -21.31 11.04 -9.97
CA TYR A 15 -20.84 12.41 -9.98
C TYR A 15 -21.48 13.23 -8.85
N ASN A 16 -20.68 14.13 -8.24
CA ASN A 16 -21.12 15.10 -7.24
C ASN A 16 -21.84 14.49 -6.01
N GLY A 17 -21.34 13.39 -5.47
CA GLY A 17 -21.88 12.79 -4.25
C GLY A 17 -23.15 11.94 -4.49
N ASN A 18 -23.48 11.64 -5.75
CA ASN A 18 -24.65 10.84 -6.12
C ASN A 18 -24.36 9.32 -6.10
N GLU A 19 -23.20 8.88 -5.60
CA GLU A 19 -22.91 7.46 -5.49
C GLU A 19 -23.88 6.74 -4.55
N SER A 20 -24.25 5.50 -4.91
CA SER A 20 -25.08 4.70 -4.01
C SER A 20 -24.35 4.43 -2.69
N PRO A 21 -25.07 4.40 -1.55
CA PRO A 21 -24.46 4.07 -0.25
C PRO A 21 -23.73 2.71 -0.26
N GLU A 22 -24.20 1.77 -1.08
CA GLU A 22 -23.55 0.48 -1.30
C GLU A 22 -22.20 0.62 -2.01
N LYS A 23 -22.14 1.36 -3.13
CA LYS A 23 -20.89 1.64 -3.87
C LYS A 23 -19.86 2.29 -2.94
N ARG A 24 -20.28 3.28 -2.16
CA ARG A 24 -19.41 3.96 -1.19
C ARG A 24 -18.87 3.02 -0.11
N ARG A 25 -19.71 2.13 0.43
CA ARG A 25 -19.28 1.12 1.42
C ARG A 25 -18.32 0.11 0.80
N LEU A 26 -18.59 -0.35 -0.42
CA LEU A 26 -17.74 -1.28 -1.15
C LEU A 26 -16.34 -0.70 -1.35
N VAL A 27 -16.24 0.51 -1.89
CA VAL A 27 -14.96 1.21 -2.09
C VAL A 27 -14.21 1.37 -0.76
N ARG A 28 -14.92 1.80 0.30
CA ARG A 28 -14.31 1.91 1.64
C ARG A 28 -13.77 0.57 2.15
N ASN A 29 -14.52 -0.51 1.97
CA ASN A 29 -14.11 -1.85 2.39
C ASN A 29 -12.88 -2.33 1.61
N ILE A 30 -12.81 -2.03 0.30
CA ILE A 30 -11.62 -2.32 -0.52
C ILE A 30 -10.40 -1.57 0.01
N ILE A 31 -10.53 -0.26 0.30
CA ILE A 31 -9.44 0.55 0.85
C ILE A 31 -8.96 -0.04 2.18
N ILE A 32 -9.88 -0.35 3.09
CA ILE A 32 -9.54 -0.97 4.39
C ILE A 32 -8.86 -2.33 4.17
N GLY A 33 -9.36 -3.15 3.25
CA GLY A 33 -8.76 -4.45 2.92
C GLY A 33 -7.31 -4.31 2.42
N LEU A 34 -7.06 -3.37 1.50
CA LEU A 34 -5.70 -3.10 1.00
C LEU A 34 -4.77 -2.61 2.11
N LEU A 35 -5.24 -1.74 3.00
CA LEU A 35 -4.46 -1.29 4.15
C LEU A 35 -4.12 -2.44 5.11
N VAL A 36 -5.07 -3.35 5.37
CA VAL A 36 -4.83 -4.53 6.21
C VAL A 36 -3.80 -5.45 5.56
N VAL A 37 -3.93 -5.75 4.27
CA VAL A 37 -2.95 -6.59 3.54
C VAL A 37 -1.57 -5.94 3.54
N GLY A 38 -1.49 -4.63 3.27
CA GLY A 38 -0.24 -3.88 3.31
C GLY A 38 0.42 -3.89 4.69
N ALA A 39 -0.37 -3.72 5.75
CA ALA A 39 0.12 -3.78 7.13
C ALA A 39 0.65 -5.17 7.50
N ILE A 40 -0.06 -6.24 7.11
CA ILE A 40 0.40 -7.62 7.33
C ILE A 40 1.72 -7.86 6.58
N TYR A 41 1.79 -7.49 5.30
CA TYR A 41 3.01 -7.64 4.51
C TYR A 41 4.19 -6.88 5.14
N ALA A 42 3.99 -5.62 5.51
CA ALA A 42 5.00 -4.80 6.17
C ALA A 42 5.47 -5.41 7.50
N MET A 43 4.54 -5.94 8.30
CA MET A 43 4.87 -6.58 9.58
C MET A 43 5.68 -7.87 9.39
N ILE A 44 5.35 -8.68 8.40
CA ILE A 44 6.13 -9.88 8.03
C ILE A 44 7.53 -9.45 7.61
N ARG A 45 7.65 -8.49 6.68
CA ARG A 45 8.96 -8.00 6.24
C ARG A 45 9.77 -7.44 7.39
N TYR A 46 9.17 -6.64 8.26
CA TYR A 46 9.85 -6.06 9.42
C TYR A 46 10.34 -7.14 10.41
N SER A 47 9.51 -8.15 10.69
CA SER A 47 9.81 -9.18 11.70
C SER A 47 10.80 -10.23 11.19
N PHE A 48 10.84 -10.46 9.88
CA PHE A 48 11.61 -11.55 9.27
C PHE A 48 12.70 -11.08 8.29
N ASP A 49 12.86 -9.77 8.05
CA ASP A 49 14.10 -9.26 7.42
C ASP A 49 15.25 -9.47 8.41
N THR A 50 16.15 -10.38 8.04
CA THR A 50 17.38 -10.65 8.76
C THR A 50 18.55 -10.11 7.95
N PRO A 51 19.06 -8.89 8.22
CA PRO A 51 20.39 -8.51 7.80
C PRO A 51 21.39 -8.88 8.91
N SER A 52 22.08 -10.01 8.74
CA SER A 52 23.26 -10.34 9.54
C SER A 52 24.43 -10.64 8.60
N ASP A 53 25.06 -9.59 8.10
CA ASP A 53 26.33 -9.66 7.36
C ASP A 53 27.55 -9.76 8.29
N TYR A 54 27.34 -9.92 9.61
CA TYR A 54 28.44 -10.12 10.55
C TYR A 54 28.98 -11.55 10.44
N ILE A 55 30.13 -11.67 9.77
CA ILE A 55 30.93 -12.90 9.75
C ILE A 55 31.95 -12.82 10.90
N GLY A 56 31.57 -13.26 12.10
CA GLY A 56 32.49 -13.31 13.24
C GLY A 56 31.90 -14.01 14.46
N THR A 57 32.76 -14.45 15.37
CA THR A 57 32.37 -14.92 16.70
C THR A 57 33.00 -14.01 17.76
N PRO A 58 32.55 -14.06 19.04
CA PRO A 58 33.21 -13.32 20.11
C PRO A 58 34.69 -13.69 20.27
N GLN A 59 35.06 -14.92 19.91
CA GLN A 59 36.43 -15.43 19.96
C GLN A 59 37.24 -15.05 18.71
N ASN A 60 36.58 -14.91 17.55
CA ASN A 60 37.18 -14.52 16.28
C ASN A 60 36.32 -13.44 15.61
N PRO A 61 36.46 -12.16 16.01
CA PRO A 61 35.70 -11.09 15.38
C PRO A 61 36.08 -10.97 13.90
N GLY A 62 35.09 -10.67 13.05
CA GLY A 62 35.27 -10.45 11.61
C GLY A 62 36.00 -9.14 11.29
N ILE A 63 35.93 -8.70 10.03
CA ILE A 63 36.52 -7.42 9.62
C ILE A 63 35.81 -6.27 10.35
N THR A 64 36.51 -5.63 11.30
CA THR A 64 36.07 -4.39 11.94
C THR A 64 36.51 -3.20 11.09
N ILE A 65 35.58 -2.52 10.43
CA ILE A 65 35.86 -1.23 9.77
C ILE A 65 35.96 -0.13 10.82
N ASP A 66 37.13 -0.03 11.44
CA ASP A 66 37.48 1.10 12.30
C ASP A 66 37.92 2.26 11.39
N ARG A 67 37.08 3.29 11.25
CA ARG A 67 37.46 4.54 10.56
C ARG A 67 37.90 5.54 11.63
N GLN A 68 39.21 5.79 11.69
CA GLN A 68 39.79 6.92 12.42
C GLN A 68 39.39 8.25 11.78
#